data_AF-A0A379ZIZ8-F1
#
_entry.id   AF-A0A379ZIZ8-F1
#
_cell.length_a   1.000
_cell.length_b   1.000
_cell.length_c   1.000
_cell.angle_alpha   90.00
_cell.angle_beta   90.00
_cell.angle_gamma   90.00
#
_symmetry.space_group_name_H-M   'P 1'
#
loop_
_entity.id
_entity.type
_entity.pdbx_description
1 polymer ?
#
loop_
_entity_poly.entity_id
_entity_poly.type
_entity_poly.pdbx_seq_one_letter_code
_entity_poly.pdbx_strand_id
1 'polypeptide(L)'
;MLWLKQHMPTTWANAGYLFDLPDFLTWRATQDATRSLCSTVCKWTYLGHEQRWDKSYFKQIGLEDVLEHDAAKIGSDVKMMGEPLGHGLTQRAASEMGLIAGTAVSVSIIDAHAGTLGTLGGYRGFR
;
A
#
# COMPACT_ATOMS: atom_id res chain seq x y z
N MET A 1 5.10 13.53 -2.76
CA MET A 1 5.47 13.18 -4.15
C MET A 1 5.85 14.39 -5.00
N LEU A 2 4.99 15.41 -5.12
CA LEU A 2 5.28 16.60 -5.97
C LEU A 2 6.65 17.24 -5.71
N TRP A 3 7.05 17.35 -4.45
CA TRP A 3 8.37 17.87 -4.08
C TRP A 3 9.52 17.04 -4.68
N LEU A 4 9.44 15.70 -4.65
CA LEU A 4 10.44 14.80 -5.26
C LEU A 4 10.50 14.98 -6.78
N LYS A 5 9.35 15.12 -7.44
CA LYS A 5 9.29 15.39 -8.88
C LYS A 5 10.02 16.69 -9.25
N GLN A 6 9.87 17.73 -8.44
CA GLN A 6 10.48 19.05 -8.68
C GLN A 6 11.98 19.09 -8.35
N HIS A 7 12.40 18.46 -7.25
CA HIS A 7 13.75 18.65 -6.69
C HIS A 7 14.69 17.47 -6.95
N MET A 8 14.15 16.30 -7.32
CA MET A 8 14.93 15.09 -7.58
C MET A 8 14.49 14.43 -8.90
N PRO A 9 14.58 15.15 -10.04
CA PRO A 9 14.03 14.69 -11.33
C PRO A 9 14.65 13.36 -11.79
N THR A 10 15.94 13.14 -11.54
CA THR A 10 16.61 11.87 -11.86
C THR A 10 16.06 10.71 -11.04
N THR A 11 15.76 10.91 -9.76
CA THR A 11 15.15 9.88 -8.91
C THR A 11 13.72 9.60 -9.36
N TRP A 12 12.97 10.67 -9.64
CA TRP A 12 11.59 10.57 -10.10
C TRP A 12 11.46 9.82 -11.44
N ALA A 13 12.34 10.11 -12.40
CA ALA A 13 12.37 9.43 -13.69
C ALA A 13 12.70 7.93 -13.57
N ASN A 14 13.54 7.56 -12.61
CA ASN A 14 13.96 6.17 -12.37
C ASN A 14 13.07 5.42 -11.35
N ALA A 15 12.07 6.08 -10.78
CA ALA A 15 11.23 5.47 -9.75
C ALA A 15 10.35 4.35 -10.33
N GLY A 16 10.62 3.11 -9.92
CA GLY A 16 9.78 1.96 -10.25
C GLY A 16 8.55 1.84 -9.35
N TYR A 17 8.71 2.11 -8.05
CA TYR A 17 7.62 2.05 -7.08
C TYR A 17 7.67 3.25 -6.13
N LEU A 18 6.49 3.70 -5.72
CA LEU A 18 6.28 4.69 -4.68
C LEU A 18 5.32 4.05 -3.66
N PHE A 19 5.88 3.66 -2.51
CA PHE A 19 5.17 2.93 -1.47
C PHE A 19 4.94 3.82 -0.24
N ASP A 20 3.79 3.62 0.41
CA ASP A 20 3.69 3.87 1.84
C ASP A 20 4.48 2.79 2.60
N LEU A 21 5.03 3.11 3.77
CA LEU A 21 5.92 2.19 4.49
C LEU A 21 5.26 0.82 4.78
N PRO A 22 4.00 0.73 5.21
CA PRO A 22 3.33 -0.55 5.44
C PRO A 22 3.26 -1.42 4.17
N ASP A 23 3.01 -0.81 3.01
CA ASP A 23 2.92 -1.53 1.74
C ASP A 23 4.29 -1.98 1.23
N PHE A 24 5.35 -1.20 1.48
CA PHE A 24 6.72 -1.64 1.22
C PHE A 24 7.06 -2.91 2.01
N LEU A 25 6.66 -3.00 3.28
CA LEU A 25 6.94 -4.16 4.12
C LEU A 25 6.24 -5.41 3.58
N THR A 26 4.97 -5.30 3.18
CA THR A 26 4.25 -6.44 2.61
C THR A 26 4.78 -6.83 1.24
N TRP A 27 5.08 -5.87 0.37
CA TRP A 27 5.72 -6.16 -0.92
C TRP A 27 7.08 -6.84 -0.73
N ARG A 28 7.90 -6.38 0.22
CA ARG A 28 9.20 -6.97 0.48
C ARG A 28 9.10 -8.41 0.99
N ALA A 29 8.02 -8.71 1.70
CA ALA A 29 7.73 -10.02 2.25
C ALA A 29 7.18 -11.01 1.19
N THR A 30 6.31 -10.54 0.30
CA THR A 30 5.51 -11.40 -0.60
C THR A 30 5.82 -11.27 -2.10
N GLN A 31 6.57 -10.23 -2.50
CA GLN A 31 6.70 -9.75 -3.88
C GLN A 31 5.38 -9.31 -4.55
N ASP A 32 4.30 -9.23 -3.78
CA ASP A 32 3.02 -8.72 -4.26
C ASP A 32 2.99 -7.19 -4.17
N ALA A 33 2.65 -6.54 -5.30
CA ALA A 33 2.54 -5.09 -5.41
C ALA A 33 1.09 -4.60 -5.26
N THR A 34 0.18 -5.36 -4.65
CA THR A 34 -1.09 -4.81 -4.15
C THR A 34 -0.82 -3.75 -3.05
N ARG A 35 -1.65 -2.71 -2.98
CA ARG A 35 -1.61 -1.70 -1.91
C ARG A 35 -2.76 -1.87 -0.93
N SER A 36 -2.59 -1.39 0.28
CA SER A 36 -3.65 -1.34 1.28
C SER A 36 -4.62 -0.20 1.02
N LEU A 37 -5.93 -0.50 1.12
CA LEU A 37 -6.97 0.52 1.15
C LEU A 37 -6.74 1.53 2.28
N CYS A 38 -6.19 1.11 3.42
CA CYS A 38 -5.86 2.01 4.53
C CYS A 38 -4.86 3.08 4.11
N SER A 39 -3.71 2.67 3.56
CA SER A 39 -2.66 3.59 3.12
C SER A 39 -3.18 4.53 2.04
N THR A 40 -3.76 3.95 0.99
CA THR A 40 -4.10 4.70 -0.23
C THR A 40 -5.22 5.72 0.01
N VAL A 41 -6.26 5.34 0.76
CA VAL A 41 -7.36 6.26 1.09
C VAL A 41 -6.90 7.35 2.05
N CYS A 42 -6.19 6.99 3.12
CA CYS A 42 -5.85 7.96 4.16
C CYS A 42 -4.75 8.95 3.76
N LYS A 43 -3.83 8.55 2.87
CA LYS A 43 -2.59 9.30 2.60
C LYS A 43 -2.33 9.61 1.12
N TRP A 44 -3.01 8.93 0.20
CA TRP A 44 -2.73 9.05 -1.25
C TRP A 44 -3.92 9.52 -2.08
N THR A 45 -5.02 9.90 -1.44
CA THR A 45 -6.26 10.39 -2.08
C THR A 45 -6.95 9.37 -2.98
N TYR A 46 -6.79 8.07 -2.70
CA TYR A 46 -7.60 7.04 -3.34
C TYR A 46 -9.06 7.18 -2.89
N LEU A 47 -10.00 7.14 -3.84
CA LEU A 47 -11.43 7.21 -3.53
C LEU A 47 -11.92 5.80 -3.18
N GLY A 48 -11.81 5.41 -1.91
CA GLY A 48 -12.18 4.06 -1.47
C GLY A 48 -13.64 3.69 -1.75
N HIS A 49 -14.54 4.67 -1.76
CA HIS A 49 -15.96 4.49 -2.07
C HIS A 49 -16.24 4.34 -3.58
N GLU A 50 -15.31 4.73 -4.44
CA GLU A 50 -15.39 4.58 -5.90
C GLU A 50 -14.38 3.56 -6.45
N GLN A 51 -13.53 2.99 -5.57
CA GLN A 51 -12.46 2.06 -5.90
C GLN A 51 -11.58 2.53 -7.06
N ARG A 52 -11.14 3.81 -7.02
CA ARG A 52 -10.27 4.38 -8.06
C ARG A 52 -9.39 5.52 -7.59
N TRP A 53 -8.35 5.79 -8.38
CA TRP A 53 -7.62 7.05 -8.38
C TRP A 53 -8.42 8.14 -9.13
N ASP A 54 -8.45 9.36 -8.59
CA ASP A 54 -9.04 10.51 -9.29
C ASP A 54 -8.04 11.13 -10.27
N LYS A 55 -8.21 10.82 -11.56
CA LYS A 55 -7.37 11.37 -12.65
C LYS A 55 -7.35 12.89 -12.68
N SER A 56 -8.47 13.53 -12.35
CA SER A 56 -8.58 15.00 -12.40
C SER A 56 -7.70 15.66 -11.33
N TYR A 57 -7.69 15.10 -10.12
CA TYR A 57 -6.85 15.53 -9.03
C TYR A 57 -5.35 15.44 -9.37
N PHE A 58 -4.88 14.27 -9.82
CA PHE A 58 -3.46 14.08 -10.16
C PHE A 58 -3.00 14.98 -11.30
N LYS A 59 -3.83 15.19 -12.32
CA LYS A 59 -3.56 16.15 -13.40
C LYS A 59 -3.48 17.59 -12.89
N GLN A 60 -4.40 17.99 -12.00
CA GLN A 60 -4.42 19.35 -11.45
C GLN A 60 -3.16 19.69 -10.63
N ILE A 61 -2.61 18.71 -9.90
CA ILE A 61 -1.41 18.91 -9.08
C ILE A 61 -0.10 18.59 -9.82
N GLY A 62 -0.15 18.26 -11.10
CA GLY A 62 1.04 17.97 -11.93
C GLY A 62 1.71 16.63 -11.60
N LEU A 63 0.94 15.62 -11.20
CA LEU A 63 1.39 14.25 -10.90
C LEU A 63 0.67 13.20 -11.78
N GLU A 64 0.11 13.57 -12.92
CA GLU A 64 -0.60 12.66 -13.82
C GLU A 64 0.25 11.47 -14.30
N ASP A 65 1.57 11.63 -14.35
CA ASP A 65 2.52 10.61 -14.76
C ASP A 65 2.59 9.42 -13.80
N VAL A 66 2.15 9.57 -12.54
CA VAL A 66 2.06 8.42 -11.62
C VAL A 66 0.90 7.48 -11.97
N LEU A 67 -0.03 7.92 -12.82
CA LEU A 67 -1.19 7.14 -13.27
C LEU A 67 -0.92 6.39 -14.58
N GLU A 68 0.24 6.60 -15.20
CA GLU A 68 0.67 5.83 -16.37
C GLU A 68 0.78 4.33 -16.03
N HIS A 69 0.65 3.48 -17.06
CA HIS A 69 0.69 2.03 -16.90
C HIS A 69 -0.25 1.51 -15.80
N ASP A 70 -1.48 1.99 -15.79
CA ASP A 70 -2.51 1.64 -14.80
C ASP A 70 -2.09 1.95 -13.35
N ALA A 71 -1.46 3.11 -13.15
CA ALA A 71 -0.95 3.55 -11.86
C ALA A 71 0.08 2.59 -11.22
N ALA A 72 0.82 1.80 -12.01
CA ALA A 72 1.77 0.78 -11.53
C ALA A 72 2.76 1.28 -10.46
N LYS A 73 3.20 2.55 -10.54
CA LYS A 73 4.12 3.15 -9.56
C LYS A 73 3.49 3.25 -8.17
N ILE A 74 2.23 3.66 -8.09
CA ILE A 74 1.54 3.96 -6.83
C ILE A 74 0.57 2.86 -6.38
N GLY A 75 0.21 1.94 -7.27
CA GLY A 75 -0.66 0.79 -7.00
C GLY A 75 -1.79 0.66 -8.03
N SER A 76 -1.71 -0.38 -8.86
CA SER A 76 -2.76 -0.79 -9.80
C SER A 76 -3.85 -1.63 -9.14
N ASP A 77 -3.50 -2.34 -8.06
CA ASP A 77 -4.42 -3.16 -7.27
C ASP A 77 -4.44 -2.69 -5.82
N VAL A 78 -5.65 -2.53 -5.25
CA VAL A 78 -5.88 -2.05 -3.88
C VAL A 78 -6.86 -2.97 -3.20
N LYS A 79 -6.47 -3.55 -2.05
CA LYS A 79 -7.27 -4.53 -1.30
C LYS A 79 -7.53 -4.12 0.14
N MET A 80 -8.48 -4.80 0.77
CA MET A 80 -8.84 -4.64 2.18
C MET A 80 -7.83 -5.34 3.08
N MET A 81 -7.62 -4.76 4.28
CA MET A 81 -6.86 -5.40 5.34
C MET A 81 -7.48 -6.76 5.72
N GLY A 82 -6.64 -7.77 5.95
CA GLY A 82 -7.05 -9.15 6.20
C GLY A 82 -7.05 -10.05 4.96
N GLU A 83 -7.08 -9.50 3.75
CA GLU A 83 -6.94 -10.28 2.53
C GLU A 83 -5.49 -10.80 2.38
N PRO A 84 -5.28 -12.03 1.87
CA PRO A 84 -3.95 -12.59 1.68
C PRO A 84 -3.23 -11.94 0.48
N LEU A 85 -1.93 -11.72 0.62
CA LEU A 85 -1.05 -11.22 -0.44
C LEU A 85 -0.20 -12.33 -1.07
N GLY A 86 -0.11 -12.31 -2.40
CA GLY A 86 0.64 -13.25 -3.21
C GLY A 86 0.37 -14.70 -2.83
N HIS A 87 1.45 -15.45 -2.63
CA HIS A 87 1.41 -16.81 -2.10
C HIS A 87 1.98 -16.86 -0.66
N GLY A 88 1.82 -15.78 0.12
CA GLY A 88 2.41 -15.63 1.44
C GLY A 88 3.88 -15.21 1.42
N LEU A 89 4.61 -15.47 2.51
CA LEU A 89 6.03 -15.17 2.60
C LEU A 89 6.82 -15.84 1.49
N THR A 90 7.61 -15.06 0.77
CA THR A 90 8.62 -15.58 -0.15
C THR A 90 9.65 -16.43 0.59
N GLN A 91 10.32 -17.34 -0.12
CA GLN A 91 11.43 -18.11 0.45
C GLN A 91 12.50 -17.20 1.07
N ARG A 92 12.81 -16.09 0.39
CA ARG A 92 13.76 -15.09 0.89
C ARG A 92 13.31 -14.47 2.19
N ALA A 93 12.09 -13.92 2.24
CA ALA A 93 11.57 -13.26 3.44
C ALA A 93 11.44 -14.25 4.61
N ALA A 94 10.97 -15.47 4.34
CA ALA A 94 10.88 -16.53 5.32
C ALA A 94 12.25 -16.86 5.92
N SER A 95 13.30 -17.00 5.09
CA SER A 95 14.66 -17.23 5.57
C SER A 95 15.23 -16.06 6.38
N GLU A 96 14.97 -14.81 5.97
CA GLU A 96 15.43 -13.60 6.66
C GLU A 96 14.77 -13.45 8.05
N MET A 97 13.55 -13.99 8.23
CA MET A 97 12.76 -13.88 9.47
C MET A 97 12.76 -15.15 10.33
N GLY A 98 13.32 -16.27 9.85
CA GLY A 98 13.24 -17.57 10.53
C GLY A 98 11.85 -18.19 10.54
N LEU A 99 11.05 -17.96 9.49
CA LEU A 99 9.67 -18.44 9.34
C LEU A 99 9.54 -19.44 8.18
N ILE A 100 8.32 -19.94 7.95
CA ILE A 100 8.01 -20.89 6.88
C ILE A 100 7.60 -20.13 5.61
N ALA A 101 8.17 -20.51 4.47
CA ALA A 101 7.73 -19.97 3.18
C ALA A 101 6.26 -20.31 2.94
N GLY A 102 5.50 -19.36 2.42
CA GLY A 102 4.05 -19.49 2.22
C GLY A 102 3.20 -19.21 3.46
N THR A 103 3.79 -18.84 4.61
CA THR A 103 3.01 -18.28 5.72
C THR A 103 2.21 -17.08 5.21
N ALA A 104 0.89 -17.07 5.48
CA ALA A 104 0.00 -16.03 4.99
C ALA A 104 0.41 -14.64 5.50
N VAL A 105 0.35 -13.66 4.61
CA VAL A 105 0.62 -12.25 4.91
C VAL A 105 -0.61 -11.45 4.51
N SER A 106 -1.15 -10.69 5.46
CA SER A 106 -2.27 -9.79 5.22
C SER A 106 -1.82 -8.58 4.39
N VAL A 107 -2.75 -8.02 3.62
CA VAL A 107 -2.68 -6.61 3.18
C VAL A 107 -2.32 -5.70 4.37
N SER A 108 -1.44 -4.74 4.11
CA SER A 108 -0.83 -3.89 5.13
C SER A 108 -1.85 -2.97 5.83
N ILE A 109 -1.46 -2.39 6.97
CA ILE A 109 -2.26 -1.38 7.68
C ILE A 109 -1.32 -0.36 8.35
N ILE A 110 -1.72 0.91 8.38
CA ILE A 110 -0.98 1.96 9.09
C ILE A 110 -1.08 1.71 10.61
N ASP A 111 0.01 2.01 11.33
CA ASP A 111 0.19 1.79 12.77
C ASP A 111 -1.00 2.22 13.65
N ALA A 112 -1.47 3.45 13.52
CA ALA A 112 -2.60 3.97 14.31
C ALA A 112 -3.90 3.20 14.02
N HIS A 113 -4.10 2.78 12.78
CA HIS A 113 -5.27 2.00 12.37
C HIS A 113 -5.16 0.55 12.87
N ALA A 114 -3.95 -0.02 12.93
CA ALA A 114 -3.69 -1.30 13.58
C ALA A 114 -3.98 -1.22 15.09
N GLY A 115 -3.60 -0.13 15.74
CA GLY A 115 -3.92 0.15 17.14
C GLY A 115 -5.44 0.21 17.39
N THR A 116 -6.19 0.89 16.52
CA THR A 116 -7.66 0.88 16.54
C THR A 116 -8.22 -0.52 16.38
N LEU A 117 -7.74 -1.29 15.40
CA LEU A 117 -8.18 -2.69 15.19
C LEU A 117 -7.94 -3.55 16.44
N GLY A 118 -6.79 -3.39 17.09
CA GLY A 118 -6.41 -4.14 18.28
C GLY A 118 -7.17 -3.77 19.56
N THR A 119 -7.90 -2.65 19.59
CA THR A 119 -8.51 -2.12 20.83
C THR A 119 -10.02 -1.89 20.72
N LEU A 120 -10.53 -1.45 19.58
CA LEU A 120 -11.92 -1.04 19.42
C LEU A 120 -12.90 -2.22 19.46
N GLY A 121 -12.50 -3.39 18.95
CA GLY A 121 -13.32 -4.61 18.96
C GLY A 121 -13.51 -5.24 20.35
N GLY A 122 -12.71 -4.83 21.35
CA GLY A 122 -12.82 -5.28 22.73
C GLY A 122 -13.97 -4.61 23.51
N TYR A 123 -14.56 -3.54 22.98
CA TYR A 123 -15.71 -2.87 23.58
C TYR A 123 -16.99 -3.67 23.34
N ARG A 124 -17.20 -4.73 24.15
CA ARG A 124 -18.53 -5.34 24.34
C ARG A 124 -19.33 -4.50 25.34
N GLY A 125 -19.81 -3.33 24.92
CA GLY A 125 -20.77 -2.52 25.67
C GLY A 125 -22.22 -2.93 25.37
N PHE A 126 -22.93 -3.39 26.41
CA PHE A 126 -24.36 -3.73 26.52
C PHE A 126 -24.87 -5.01 25.82
N ARG A 127 -24.85 -6.11 26.58
CA ARG A 127 -25.99 -7.04 26.67
C ARG A 127 -26.64 -6.86 28.03
#